data_AF-A0A920JXN3-F1
#
_entry.id   AF-A0A920JXN3-F1
#
_cell.length_a   1.000
_cell.length_b   1.000
_cell.length_c   1.000
_cell.angle_alpha   90.00
_cell.angle_beta   90.00
_cell.angle_gamma   90.00
#
_symmetry.space_group_name_H-M   'P 1'
#
loop_
_entity.id
_entity.type
_entity.pdbx_description
1 polymer ?
#
loop_
_entity_poly.entity_id
_entity_poly.type
_entity_poly.pdbx_seq_one_letter_code
_entity_poly.pdbx_strand_id
1 'polypeptide(L)'
;MTGLITWTPFEYAKNNVPKPEAALIDKDLQFKPNGLVWYELINKRWMTKLSGYTDGDGYLNFRGFKGRYLVSISHAKEETFDIDLSDRTESVITLT
;
A
#
# COMPACT_ATOMS: atom_id res chain seq x y z
N MET A 1 8.29 -2.86 -14.17
CA MET A 1 7.81 -2.27 -12.90
C MET A 1 8.31 -0.83 -12.83
N THR A 2 7.41 0.14 -12.68
CA THR A 2 7.76 1.56 -12.55
C THR A 2 7.42 1.99 -11.14
N GLY A 3 8.39 2.50 -10.39
CA GLY A 3 8.21 2.91 -8.99
C GLY A 3 8.55 4.38 -8.79
N LEU A 4 8.04 4.96 -7.72
CA LEU A 4 8.45 6.29 -7.27
C LEU A 4 9.70 6.13 -6.39
N ILE A 5 10.83 6.69 -6.84
CA ILE A 5 12.07 6.70 -6.09
C ILE A 5 12.24 8.10 -5.50
N THR A 6 12.47 8.15 -4.19
CA THR A 6 12.85 9.38 -3.49
C THR A 6 14.34 9.31 -3.14
N TRP A 7 15.05 10.43 -3.33
CA TRP A 7 16.36 10.61 -2.69
C TRP A 7 16.19 10.56 -1.16
N THR A 8 17.26 10.29 -0.40
CA THR A 8 17.19 9.93 1.03
C THR A 8 16.11 10.73 1.78
N PRO A 9 15.11 10.09 2.40
CA PRO A 9 14.00 10.83 3.02
C PRO A 9 14.41 11.56 4.30
N PHE A 10 15.63 11.31 4.80
CA PHE A 10 16.17 11.84 6.05
C PHE A 10 17.02 13.08 5.82
N GLU A 11 16.97 14.04 6.75
CA GLU A 11 17.83 15.22 6.75
C GLU A 11 19.32 14.87 6.88
N TYR A 12 19.62 13.79 7.60
CA TYR A 12 20.98 13.32 7.84
C TYR A 12 21.12 11.84 7.51
N ALA A 13 22.16 11.52 6.75
CA ALA A 13 22.64 10.17 6.55
C ALA A 13 24.17 10.18 6.64
N LYS A 14 24.74 9.21 7.35
CA LYS A 14 26.20 9.09 7.51
C LYS A 14 26.87 9.05 6.13
N ASN A 15 27.89 9.89 5.92
CA ASN A 15 28.62 10.05 4.65
C ASN A 15 27.84 10.72 3.50
N ASN A 16 26.70 11.36 3.76
CA ASN A 16 25.97 12.17 2.78
C ASN A 16 25.97 13.65 3.16
N VAL A 17 25.87 14.52 2.15
CA VAL A 17 25.61 15.96 2.35
C VAL A 17 24.17 16.12 2.85
N PRO A 18 23.95 16.71 4.04
CA PRO A 18 22.60 16.98 4.53
C PRO A 18 21.81 17.84 3.55
N LYS A 19 20.52 17.51 3.35
CA LYS A 19 19.60 18.33 2.55
C LYS A 19 18.29 18.57 3.29
N PRO A 20 18.29 19.43 4.33
CA PRO A 20 17.11 19.66 5.15
C PRO A 20 15.88 20.05 4.34
N GLU A 21 16.04 20.87 3.32
CA GLU A 21 14.94 21.42 2.52
C GLU A 21 14.23 20.36 1.68
N ALA A 22 14.92 19.26 1.34
CA ALA A 22 14.38 18.17 0.53
C ALA A 22 13.92 16.95 1.35
N ALA A 23 14.25 16.89 2.64
CA ALA A 23 13.94 15.76 3.49
C ALA A 23 12.44 15.68 3.82
N LEU A 24 11.97 14.46 4.07
CA LEU A 24 10.63 14.15 4.58
C LEU A 24 10.65 13.94 6.11
N ILE A 25 11.79 13.54 6.66
CA ILE A 25 12.01 13.18 8.06
C ILE A 25 13.22 13.96 8.58
N ASP A 26 13.05 14.63 9.72
CA ASP A 26 14.09 15.43 10.35
C ASP A 26 15.16 14.62 11.09
N LYS A 27 16.21 15.31 11.57
CA LYS A 27 17.31 14.69 12.34
C LYS A 27 16.87 14.00 13.64
N ASP A 28 15.70 14.37 14.17
CA ASP A 28 15.12 13.83 15.41
C ASP A 28 14.07 12.73 15.09
N LEU A 29 14.07 12.26 13.83
CA LEU A 29 13.19 11.22 13.28
C LEU A 29 11.70 11.59 13.31
N GLN A 30 11.38 12.89 13.28
CA GLN A 30 10.01 13.36 13.14
C GLN A 30 9.66 13.66 11.68
N PHE A 31 8.42 13.41 11.30
CA PHE A 31 7.95 13.79 9.97
C PHE A 31 7.85 15.30 9.84
N LYS A 32 8.41 15.82 8.75
CA LYS A 32 8.18 17.18 8.30
C LYS A 32 6.80 17.29 7.63
N PRO A 33 6.23 18.49 7.45
CA PRO A 33 4.91 18.64 6.83
C PRO A 33 4.77 17.96 5.45
N ASN A 34 5.80 18.07 4.61
CA ASN A 34 5.88 17.36 3.32
C ASN A 34 5.99 15.83 3.49
N GLY A 35 6.70 15.36 4.53
CA GLY A 35 6.76 13.95 4.89
C GLY A 35 5.42 13.37 5.35
N LEU A 36 4.63 14.15 6.10
CA LEU A 36 3.27 13.75 6.49
C LEU A 36 2.37 13.59 5.26
N VAL A 37 2.45 14.52 4.30
CA VAL A 37 1.70 14.42 3.04
C VAL A 37 2.16 13.19 2.24
N TRP A 38 3.47 12.97 2.11
CA TRP A 38 3.99 11.78 1.43
C TRP A 38 3.51 10.48 2.09
N TYR A 39 3.56 10.40 3.42
CA TYR A 39 3.10 9.24 4.18
C TYR A 39 1.61 8.98 3.96
N GLU A 40 0.78 10.03 4.00
CA GLU A 40 -0.65 9.95 3.77
C GLU A 40 -0.96 9.42 2.36
N LEU A 41 -0.31 9.98 1.35
CA LEU A 41 -0.53 9.59 -0.04
C LEU A 41 -0.14 8.13 -0.25
N ILE A 42 1.08 7.75 0.13
CA ILE A 42 1.63 6.43 -0.17
C ILE A 42 0.99 5.32 0.68
N ASN A 43 0.74 5.56 1.97
CA ASN A 43 0.30 4.53 2.91
C ASN A 43 -1.20 4.55 3.20
N LYS A 44 -1.96 5.51 2.67
CA LYS A 44 -3.40 5.60 2.94
C LYS A 44 -4.22 5.81 1.67
N ARG A 45 -3.87 6.80 0.83
CA ARG A 45 -4.70 7.13 -0.35
C ARG A 45 -4.37 6.31 -1.60
N TRP A 46 -3.09 6.08 -1.87
CA TRP A 46 -2.63 5.33 -3.05
C TRP A 46 -2.47 3.84 -2.75
N MET A 47 -3.30 3.33 -1.85
CA MET A 47 -3.53 1.90 -1.67
C MET A 47 -4.97 1.60 -2.04
N THR A 48 -5.21 0.44 -2.64
CA THR A 48 -6.58 -0.02 -2.84
C THR A 48 -7.07 -0.62 -1.53
N LYS A 49 -8.08 0.01 -0.91
CA LYS A 49 -8.78 -0.51 0.26
C LYS A 49 -10.28 -0.61 -0.08
N LEU A 50 -10.82 -1.82 0.04
CA LEU A 50 -12.20 -2.14 -0.31
C LEU A 50 -12.79 -3.05 0.76
N SER A 51 -14.08 -2.88 1.02
CA SER A 51 -14.90 -3.87 1.72
C SER A 51 -16.22 -4.00 0.97
N GLY A 52 -16.73 -5.21 0.85
CA GLY A 52 -17.93 -5.50 0.09
C GLY A 52 -18.37 -6.95 0.28
N TYR A 53 -19.50 -7.29 -0.32
CA TYR A 53 -20.06 -8.64 -0.32
C TYR A 53 -19.93 -9.22 -1.72
N THR A 54 -19.70 -10.52 -1.80
CA THR A 54 -19.83 -11.25 -3.06
C THR A 54 -21.29 -11.24 -3.51
N ASP A 55 -21.52 -11.32 -4.81
CA ASP A 55 -22.85 -11.54 -5.37
C ASP A 55 -23.34 -12.99 -5.17
N GLY A 56 -24.51 -13.32 -5.74
CA GLY A 56 -25.11 -14.64 -5.63
C GLY A 56 -24.30 -15.78 -6.28
N ASP A 57 -23.36 -15.43 -7.16
CA ASP A 57 -22.47 -16.37 -7.84
C ASP A 57 -21.08 -16.42 -7.17
N GLY A 58 -20.85 -15.65 -6.09
CA GLY A 58 -19.61 -15.64 -5.34
C GLY A 58 -18.56 -14.65 -5.85
N TYR A 59 -18.90 -13.75 -6.77
CA TYR A 59 -17.95 -12.79 -7.34
C TYR A 59 -17.94 -11.46 -6.59
N LEU A 60 -16.75 -10.87 -6.47
CA LEU A 60 -16.55 -9.48 -6.03
C LEU A 60 -15.69 -8.75 -7.06
N ASN A 61 -16.29 -7.80 -7.77
CA ASN A 61 -15.61 -6.99 -8.78
C ASN A 61 -15.20 -5.63 -8.20
N PHE A 62 -13.96 -5.20 -8.46
CA PHE A 62 -13.47 -3.90 -8.00
C PHE A 62 -12.44 -3.28 -8.95
N ARG A 63 -12.21 -1.98 -8.78
CA ARG A 63 -11.13 -1.24 -9.45
C ARG A 63 -10.02 -0.97 -8.45
N GLY A 64 -8.80 -1.38 -8.77
CA GLY A 64 -7.63 -1.20 -7.92
C GLY A 64 -6.32 -1.13 -8.70
N PHE A 65 -5.22 -0.91 -7.98
CA PHE A 65 -3.88 -0.94 -8.55
C PHE A 65 -3.44 -2.39 -8.84
N LYS A 66 -2.55 -2.60 -9.81
CA LYS A 66 -1.90 -3.90 -9.96
C LYS A 66 -0.96 -4.17 -8.80
N GLY A 67 -0.94 -5.39 -8.28
CA GLY A 67 -0.04 -5.75 -7.19
C GLY A 67 -0.58 -6.84 -6.29
N ARG A 68 0.04 -6.95 -5.12
CA ARG A 68 -0.28 -7.93 -4.09
C ARG A 68 -1.32 -7.38 -3.12
N TYR A 69 -2.27 -8.22 -2.73
CA TYR A 69 -3.40 -7.88 -1.89
C TYR A 69 -3.51 -8.86 -0.73
N LEU A 70 -3.80 -8.32 0.45
CA LEU A 70 -4.26 -9.10 1.59
C LEU A 70 -5.78 -9.03 1.61
N VAL A 71 -6.45 -10.18 1.46
CA VAL A 71 -7.90 -10.28 1.37
C VAL A 71 -8.41 -11.09 2.55
N SER A 72 -9.23 -10.47 3.39
CA SER A 72 -9.93 -11.15 4.48
C SER A 72 -11.36 -11.44 4.04
N ILE A 73 -11.74 -12.71 4.06
CA ILE A 73 -13.08 -13.19 3.66
C ILE A 73 -13.76 -13.73 4.91
N SER A 74 -14.98 -13.24 5.17
CA SER A 74 -15.82 -13.71 6.25
C SER A 74 -17.04 -14.43 5.68
N HIS A 75 -17.14 -15.72 5.97
CA HIS A 75 -18.33 -16.52 5.68
C HIS A 75 -18.78 -17.25 6.96
N ALA A 76 -18.23 -18.43 7.23
CA ALA A 76 -18.42 -19.15 8.51
C ALA A 76 -17.35 -18.80 9.55
N LYS A 77 -16.13 -18.56 9.07
CA LYS A 77 -14.96 -18.09 9.82
C LYS A 77 -14.26 -17.01 9.00
N GLU A 78 -13.42 -16.21 9.66
CA GLU A 78 -12.58 -15.23 8.98
C GLU A 78 -11.29 -15.92 8.51
N GLU A 79 -11.03 -15.89 7.21
CA GLU A 79 -9.80 -16.39 6.60
C GLU A 79 -9.11 -15.25 5.85
N THR A 80 -7.78 -15.20 5.95
CA THR A 80 -6.98 -14.19 5.26
C THR A 80 -6.10 -14.84 4.20
N PHE A 81 -6.18 -14.32 2.98
CA PHE A 81 -5.45 -14.81 1.82
C PHE A 81 -4.55 -13.72 1.27
N ASP A 82 -3.41 -14.15 0.75
CA ASP A 82 -2.47 -13.30 0.03
C ASP A 82 -2.57 -13.63 -1.46
N ILE A 83 -3.02 -12.65 -2.26
CA ILE A 83 -3.22 -12.82 -3.70
C ILE A 83 -2.37 -11.82 -4.49
N ASP A 84 -1.90 -12.24 -5.66
CA ASP A 84 -1.13 -11.40 -6.57
C ASP A 84 -1.91 -11.13 -7.86
N LEU A 85 -2.29 -9.87 -8.05
CA LEU A 85 -3.01 -9.34 -9.22
C LEU A 85 -2.09 -8.47 -10.11
N SER A 86 -0.77 -8.69 -10.07
CA SER A 86 0.18 -7.92 -10.90
C SER A 86 -0.03 -8.14 -12.40
N ASP A 87 -0.20 -9.41 -12.80
CA ASP A 87 -0.31 -9.83 -14.20
C ASP A 87 -1.64 -10.53 -14.54
N ARG A 88 -2.60 -10.55 -13.60
CA ARG A 88 -3.91 -11.19 -13.75
C ARG A 88 -5.04 -10.25 -13.32
N THR A 89 -6.22 -10.45 -13.88
CA THR A 89 -7.43 -9.65 -13.58
C THR A 89 -8.39 -10.36 -12.63
N GLU A 90 -8.15 -11.64 -12.32
CA GLU A 90 -9.03 -12.47 -11.51
C GLU A 90 -8.19 -13.40 -10.61
N SER A 91 -8.74 -13.74 -9.45
CA SER A 91 -8.23 -14.78 -8.56
C SER A 91 -9.40 -15.54 -7.95
N VAL A 92 -9.34 -16.87 -7.96
CA VAL A 92 -10.35 -17.75 -7.34
C VAL A 92 -9.82 -18.20 -5.98
N ILE A 93 -10.64 -18.09 -4.94
CA ILE A 93 -10.29 -18.50 -3.57
C ILE A 93 -11.30 -19.56 -3.12
N THR A 94 -10.80 -20.69 -2.63
CA THR A 94 -11.64 -21.75 -2.07
C THR A 94 -11.61 -21.68 -0.55
N LEU A 95 -12.78 -21.47 0.05
CA LEU A 95 -12.94 -21.44 1.51
C LEU A 95 -13.01 -22.88 2.06
N THR A 96 -12.51 -23.10 3.28
CA THR A 96 -12.46 -24.43 3.93
C THR A 96 -13.42 -24.59 5.10
#